data_AF-Q0F529-F1
#
_entry.id   AF-Q0F529-F1
#
_cell.length_a   1.000
_cell.length_b   1.000
_cell.length_c   1.000
_cell.angle_alpha   90.00
_cell.angle_beta   90.00
_cell.angle_gamma   90.00
#
_symmetry.space_group_name_H-M   'P 1'
#
loop_
_entity.id
_entity.type
_entity.pdbx_description
1 polymer ?
#
loop_
_entity_poly.entity_id
_entity_poly.type
_entity_poly.pdbx_seq_one_letter_code
_entity_poly.pdbx_strand_id
1 'polypeptide(L)' 'MVINDVDVDIDNDVGQQQIVDCQICCSPIELLIQDSGWGLEMIAKRDDE' A
#
# COMPACT_ATOMS: atom_id res chain seq x y z
N MET A 1 2.62 2.44 -18.90
CA MET A 1 2.57 2.04 -17.47
C MET A 1 2.03 3.22 -16.69
N VAL A 2 1.03 3.00 -15.85
CA VAL A 2 0.53 4.01 -14.91
C VAL A 2 0.93 3.52 -13.52
N ILE A 3 1.45 4.43 -12.70
CA ILE A 3 1.89 4.16 -11.34
C ILE A 3 0.76 4.64 -10.43
N ASN A 4 0.39 3.86 -9.42
CA ASN A 4 -0.50 4.34 -8.37
C ASN A 4 0.33 5.21 -7.42
N ASP A 5 -0.13 6.44 -7.19
CA ASP A 5 0.35 7.28 -6.10
C ASP A 5 -0.41 6.93 -4.81
N VAL A 6 0.34 6.70 -3.74
CA VAL A 6 -0.19 6.40 -2.40
C VAL A 6 0.53 7.30 -1.41
N ASP A 7 -0.23 8.13 -0.70
CA ASP A 7 0.28 8.96 0.38
C ASP A 7 0.38 8.12 1.66
N VAL A 8 1.50 8.25 2.38
CA VAL A 8 1.79 7.47 3.59
C VAL A 8 2.05 8.42 4.76
N ASP A 9 1.33 8.21 5.86
CA ASP A 9 1.59 8.83 7.15
C ASP A 9 2.38 7.87 8.05
N ILE A 10 3.67 8.14 8.25
CA ILE A 10 4.57 7.26 8.99
C ILE A 10 4.09 7.00 10.43
N ASP A 11 3.45 7.99 11.07
CA ASP A 11 3.04 7.86 12.48
C ASP A 11 1.78 7.00 12.65
N ASN A 12 0.95 6.92 11.61
CA ASN A 12 -0.36 6.27 11.69
C ASN A 12 -0.47 5.01 10.83
N ASP A 13 0.28 4.90 9.74
CA ASP A 13 0.08 3.85 8.74
C ASP A 13 1.00 2.65 8.91
N VAL A 14 2.15 2.83 9.57
CA VAL A 14 3.14 1.76 9.76
C VAL A 14 2.54 0.66 10.64
N GLY A 15 2.58 -0.58 10.15
CA GLY A 15 2.00 -1.75 10.79
C GLY A 15 0.49 -1.87 10.64
N GLN A 16 -0.17 -0.94 9.95
CA GLN A 16 -1.59 -1.03 9.64
C GLN A 16 -1.81 -1.53 8.21
N GLN A 17 -2.83 -2.38 8.05
CA GLN A 17 -3.29 -2.81 6.74
C GLN A 17 -4.30 -1.80 6.20
N GLN A 18 -4.08 -1.37 4.97
CA GLN A 18 -4.89 -0.38 4.28
C GLN A 18 -5.50 -0.97 3.01
N ILE A 19 -6.62 -0.42 2.58
CA ILE A 19 -7.20 -0.71 1.27
C ILE A 19 -7.20 0.59 0.48
N VAL A 20 -6.52 0.58 -0.67
CA VAL A 20 -6.49 1.70 -1.61
C VAL A 20 -7.07 1.25 -2.95
N ASP A 21 -7.72 2.16 -3.66
CA ASP A 21 -8.29 1.85 -4.97
C ASP A 21 -7.23 2.03 -6.07
N CYS A 22 -7.16 1.06 -6.98
CA CYS A 22 -6.35 1.19 -8.18
C CYS A 22 -6.82 2.38 -9.03
N GLN A 23 -5.94 3.33 -9.30
CA GLN A 23 -6.22 4.57 -10.05
C GLN A 23 -6.61 4.36 -11.53
N ILE A 24 -6.53 3.12 -12.03
CA ILE A 24 -6.86 2.76 -13.41
C ILE A 24 -8.21 2.03 -13.50
N CYS A 25 -8.46 1.09 -12.60
CA CYS A 25 -9.58 0.14 -12.69
C CYS A 25 -10.48 0.09 -11.46
N CYS A 26 -10.20 0.90 -10.43
CA CYS A 26 -10.94 0.97 -9.17
C CYS A 26 -11.03 -0.37 -8.43
N SER A 27 -10.17 -1.35 -8.75
CA SER A 27 -10.04 -2.59 -7.98
C SER A 27 -9.31 -2.32 -6.67
N PRO A 28 -9.72 -2.95 -5.56
CA PRO A 28 -9.04 -2.77 -4.27
C PRO A 28 -7.63 -3.36 -4.31
N ILE A 29 -6.71 -2.67 -3.63
CA ILE A 29 -5.34 -3.11 -3.39
C ILE A 29 -5.13 -3.08 -1.88
N GLU A 30 -4.82 -4.24 -1.31
CA GLU A 30 -4.39 -4.35 0.07
C GLU A 30 -2.93 -3.90 0.18
N LEU A 31 -2.67 -2.95 1.07
CA LEU A 31 -1.35 -2.37 1.28
C LEU A 31 -0.95 -2.53 2.75
N LEU A 32 0.24 -3.07 2.98
CA LEU A 32 0.87 -3.12 4.29
C LEU A 32 2.20 -2.40 4.23
N ILE A 33 2.39 -1.45 5.14
CA ILE A 33 3.61 -0.67 5.27
C ILE A 33 4.29 -1.10 6.55
N GLN A 34 5.54 -1.51 6.47
CA GLN A 34 6.31 -1.97 7.62
C GLN A 34 7.68 -1.33 7.67
N ASP A 35 8.15 -1.02 8.88
CA ASP A 35 9.54 -0.62 9.10
C ASP A 35 10.42 -1.88 9.18
N SER A 36 11.30 -2.03 8.19
CA SER A 36 12.25 -3.14 8.10
C SER A 36 13.52 -2.94 8.96
N GLY A 37 13.67 -1.78 9.61
CA GLY A 37 14.87 -1.35 10.31
C GLY A 37 15.95 -0.75 9.41
N TRP A 38 15.79 -0.83 8.08
CA TRP A 38 16.65 -0.20 7.07
C TRP A 38 15.89 0.85 6.23
N GLY A 39 14.63 1.08 6.57
CA GLY A 39 13.70 1.89 5.81
C GLY A 39 12.31 1.25 5.76
N LEU A 40 11.40 1.92 5.07
CA LEU A 40 10.04 1.45 4.86
C LEU A 40 9.99 0.40 3.75
N GLU A 41 9.32 -0.70 4.02
CA GLU A 41 8.94 -1.71 3.05
C GLU A 41 7.42 -1.65 2.83
N MET A 42 6.99 -1.73 1.58
CA MET A 42 5.58 -1.78 1.22
C MET A 42 5.26 -3.10 0.53
N ILE A 43 4.22 -3.77 1.01
CA ILE A 43 3.68 -5.00 0.44
C ILE A 43 2.30 -4.67 -0.11
N ALA A 44 2.12 -4.85 -1.42
CA ALA A 44 0.84 -4.65 -2.10
C ALA A 44 0.31 -5.98 -2.62
N LYS A 45 -0.96 -6.29 -2.36
CA LYS A 45 -1.66 -7.48 -2.82
C LYS A 45 -2.99 -7.11 -3.47
N ARG A 46 -3.45 -7.92 -4.42
CA ARG A 46 -4.80 -7.83 -4.98
C ARG A 46 -5.56 -9.08 -4.58
N ASP A 47 -6.87 -8.95 -4.39
CA ASP A 47 -7.78 -10.05 -4.04
C ASP A 47 -7.82 -11.18 -5.09
N ASP A 48 -7.34 -10.89 -6.31
CA ASP A 48 -7.36 -11.81 -7.45
C ASP A 48 -6.18 -12.82 -7.47
N GLU A 49 -5.30 -12.82 -6.45
CA GLU A 49 -4.19 -13.79 -6.27
C GLU A 49 -4.02 -14.29 -4.83
#